data_AF-A0A8S0S278-F1
#
_entry.id   AF-A0A8S0S278-F1
#
_cell.length_a   1.000
_cell.length_b   1.000
_cell.length_c   1.000
_cell.angle_alpha   90.00
_cell.angle_beta   90.00
_cell.angle_gamma   90.00
#
_symmetry.space_group_name_H-M   'P 1'
#
loop_
_entity.id
_entity.type
_entity.pdbx_description
1 polymer ?
#
loop_
_entity_poly.entity_id
_entity_poly.type
_entity_poly.pdbx_seq_one_letter_code
_entity_poly.pdbx_strand_id
1 'polypeptide(L)'
;MYMVGFFSMYMTLRGVLQAEKRDVIGLQEQLFVRKVIELHDKIMAYVTDCFLNNSLFHKALKEAFEIFCNKGVARSSSAKLLATFCDNILKNGGSEKLSDEAIEETLEKVVKLLAYISNNDLFAEFYR
;
A
#
# COMPACT_ATOMS: atom_id res chain seq x y z
N MET A 1 14.39 -4.55 -23.14
CA MET A 1 13.92 -5.62 -22.22
C MET A 1 14.64 -5.59 -20.87
N TYR A 2 15.98 -5.58 -20.83
CA TYR A 2 16.77 -5.54 -19.58
C TYR A 2 16.59 -4.29 -18.69
N MET A 3 16.24 -3.13 -19.27
CA MET A 3 16.10 -1.86 -18.55
C MET A 3 14.81 -1.76 -17.71
N VAL A 4 13.73 -2.43 -18.15
CA VAL A 4 12.42 -2.43 -17.48
C VAL A 4 12.45 -3.31 -16.21
N GLY A 5 13.14 -4.45 -16.29
CA GLY A 5 13.37 -5.32 -15.13
C GLY A 5 14.24 -4.67 -14.06
N PHE A 6 15.28 -3.92 -14.47
CA PHE A 6 16.16 -3.19 -13.54
C PHE A 6 15.44 -2.06 -12.81
N PHE A 7 14.53 -1.35 -13.49
CA PHE A 7 13.76 -0.26 -12.89
C PHE A 7 12.69 -0.77 -11.90
N SER A 8 11.99 -1.85 -12.26
CA SER A 8 11.00 -2.51 -11.39
C SER A 8 11.65 -3.12 -10.13
N MET A 9 12.82 -3.75 -10.29
CA MET A 9 13.59 -4.30 -9.17
C MET A 9 14.19 -3.20 -8.26
N TYR A 10 14.66 -2.07 -8.82
CA TYR A 10 15.24 -0.95 -8.05
C TYR A 10 14.21 -0.21 -7.18
N MET A 11 13.00 0.01 -7.68
CA MET A 11 11.91 0.65 -6.93
C MET A 11 11.41 -0.24 -5.79
N THR A 12 11.28 -1.55 -6.06
CA THR A 12 10.90 -2.55 -5.06
C THR A 12 11.96 -2.69 -3.96
N LEU A 13 13.26 -2.71 -4.32
CA LEU A 13 14.37 -2.82 -3.37
C LEU A 13 14.54 -1.55 -2.50
N ARG A 14 14.31 -0.35 -3.05
CA ARG A 14 14.37 0.93 -2.31
C ARG A 14 13.20 1.12 -1.34
N GLY A 15 11.99 0.71 -1.72
CA GLY A 15 10.81 0.79 -0.84
C GLY A 15 10.95 -0.11 0.39
N VAL A 16 11.52 -1.30 0.21
CA VAL A 16 11.75 -2.27 1.31
C VAL A 16 12.92 -1.85 2.22
N LEU A 17 14.02 -1.34 1.69
CA LEU A 17 15.20 -0.92 2.49
C LEU A 17 14.97 0.35 3.34
N GLN A 18 14.03 1.22 2.98
CA GLN A 18 13.65 2.35 3.85
C GLN A 18 12.71 1.96 4.99
N ALA A 19 12.03 0.82 4.88
CA ALA A 19 11.12 0.31 5.90
C ALA A 19 11.86 -0.34 7.09
N GLU A 20 13.11 -0.79 6.92
CA GLU A 20 13.87 -1.50 7.96
C GLU A 20 14.54 -0.61 9.02
N LYS A 21 14.63 0.72 8.81
CA LYS A 21 15.04 1.60 9.91
C LYS A 21 13.84 1.94 10.78
N ARG A 22 13.59 1.12 11.82
CA ARG A 22 13.40 1.58 13.22
C ARG A 22 12.76 0.52 14.13
N ASP A 23 13.29 0.51 15.34
CA ASP A 23 12.56 0.25 16.58
C ASP A 23 11.55 1.40 16.83
N VAL A 24 10.29 1.05 17.17
CA VAL A 24 9.21 1.81 17.88
C VAL A 24 7.82 1.53 17.26
N ILE A 25 6.86 1.11 18.11
CA ILE A 25 5.57 0.47 17.75
C ILE A 25 4.42 1.51 17.67
N GLY A 26 3.50 1.33 16.70
CA GLY A 26 2.22 2.05 16.58
C GLY A 26 2.19 3.19 15.53
N LEU A 27 2.93 4.28 15.75
CA LEU A 27 2.99 5.40 14.80
C LEU A 27 3.64 4.99 13.46
N GLN A 28 4.59 4.05 13.51
CA GLN A 28 5.25 3.55 12.32
C GLN A 28 4.32 2.74 11.41
N GLU A 29 3.30 2.08 11.96
CA GLU A 29 2.35 1.28 11.17
C GLU A 29 1.43 2.18 10.33
N GLN A 30 0.96 3.29 10.92
CA GLN A 30 0.16 4.30 10.21
C GLN A 30 0.97 4.98 9.11
N LEU A 31 2.21 5.36 9.42
CA LEU A 31 3.13 5.95 8.44
C LEU A 31 3.50 4.96 7.34
N PHE A 32 3.59 3.68 7.66
CA PHE A 32 3.85 2.63 6.66
C PHE A 32 2.71 2.55 5.65
N VAL A 33 1.47 2.42 6.10
CA VAL A 33 0.31 2.34 5.19
C VAL A 33 0.21 3.58 4.30
N ARG A 34 0.42 4.78 4.85
CA ARG A 34 0.45 6.03 4.06
C ARG A 34 1.52 6.02 2.98
N LYS A 35 2.74 5.59 3.32
CA LYS A 35 3.83 5.46 2.33
C LYS A 35 3.51 4.44 1.24
N VAL A 36 2.80 3.37 1.58
CA VAL A 36 2.36 2.38 0.58
C VAL A 36 1.31 2.97 -0.36
N ILE A 37 0.36 3.75 0.16
CA ILE A 37 -0.63 4.48 -0.65
C ILE A 37 0.08 5.47 -1.59
N GLU A 38 0.98 6.31 -1.06
CA GLU A 38 1.74 7.29 -1.86
C GLU A 38 2.59 6.60 -2.96
N LEU A 39 3.20 5.47 -2.62
CA LEU A 39 3.98 4.68 -3.58
C LEU A 39 3.09 4.14 -4.69
N HIS A 40 1.92 3.62 -4.35
CA HIS A 40 0.95 3.11 -5.32
C HIS A 40 0.48 4.20 -6.28
N ASP A 41 0.01 5.33 -5.75
CA ASP A 41 -0.44 6.50 -6.54
C ASP A 41 0.67 6.97 -7.49
N LYS A 42 1.90 7.09 -6.98
CA LYS A 42 3.05 7.52 -7.78
C LYS A 42 3.34 6.55 -8.93
N ILE A 43 3.37 5.24 -8.67
CA ILE A 43 3.68 4.28 -9.72
C ILE A 43 2.52 4.18 -10.72
N MET A 44 1.28 4.24 -10.27
CA MET A 44 0.11 4.32 -11.16
C MET A 44 0.20 5.52 -12.10
N ALA A 45 0.55 6.71 -11.60
CA ALA A 45 0.77 7.89 -12.45
C ALA A 45 1.87 7.65 -13.50
N TYR A 46 3.00 7.01 -13.15
CA TYR A 46 4.02 6.65 -14.14
C TYR A 46 3.49 5.67 -15.20
N VAL A 47 2.70 4.67 -14.81
CA VAL A 47 2.09 3.71 -15.75
C VAL A 47 1.13 4.42 -16.70
N THR A 48 0.32 5.34 -16.19
CA THR A 48 -0.63 6.12 -16.98
C THR A 48 0.07 7.09 -17.92
N ASP A 49 0.94 7.94 -17.37
CA ASP A 49 1.43 9.14 -18.06
C ASP A 49 2.67 8.84 -18.91
N CYS A 50 3.60 8.04 -18.39
CA CYS A 50 4.87 7.76 -19.07
C CYS A 50 4.82 6.50 -19.93
N PHE A 51 3.98 5.53 -19.56
CA PHE A 51 3.83 4.27 -20.29
C PHE A 51 2.51 4.17 -21.07
N LEU A 52 1.77 5.28 -21.22
CA LEU A 52 0.55 5.38 -22.03
C LEU A 52 -0.50 4.31 -21.65
N ASN A 53 -0.69 4.06 -20.36
CA ASN A 53 -1.59 3.03 -19.83
C ASN A 53 -1.33 1.62 -20.40
N ASN A 54 -0.07 1.29 -20.68
CA ASN A 54 0.27 -0.01 -21.26
C ASN A 54 -0.04 -1.16 -20.28
N SER A 55 -0.84 -2.11 -20.74
CA SER A 55 -1.34 -3.24 -19.96
C SER A 55 -0.24 -4.14 -19.38
N LEU A 56 0.93 -4.23 -20.02
CA LEU A 56 2.07 -4.98 -19.51
C LEU A 56 2.64 -4.35 -18.23
N PHE A 57 2.68 -3.03 -18.15
CA PHE A 57 3.15 -2.32 -16.96
C PHE A 57 2.12 -2.37 -15.83
N HIS A 58 0.83 -2.34 -16.16
CA HIS A 58 -0.23 -2.61 -15.16
C HIS A 58 -0.10 -4.03 -14.57
N LYS A 59 0.16 -5.02 -15.42
CA LYS A 59 0.37 -6.41 -14.95
C LYS A 59 1.61 -6.51 -14.05
N ALA A 60 2.74 -5.92 -14.46
CA ALA A 60 3.97 -5.92 -13.67
C ALA A 60 3.80 -5.20 -12.31
N LEU A 61 3.06 -4.08 -12.29
CA LEU A 61 2.71 -3.38 -11.05
C LEU A 61 1.87 -4.26 -10.13
N LYS A 62 0.83 -4.89 -10.67
CA LYS A 62 -0.03 -5.80 -9.91
C LYS A 62 0.76 -6.93 -9.28
N GLU A 63 1.58 -7.63 -10.06
CA GLU A 63 2.42 -8.74 -9.56
C GLU A 63 3.39 -8.25 -8.47
N ALA A 64 3.98 -7.07 -8.62
CA ALA A 64 4.88 -6.50 -7.63
C ALA A 64 4.15 -6.19 -6.30
N PHE A 65 2.96 -5.60 -6.36
CA PHE A 65 2.15 -5.31 -5.18
C PHE A 65 1.57 -6.57 -4.53
N GLU A 66 1.20 -7.60 -5.30
CA GLU A 66 0.80 -8.90 -4.75
C GLU A 66 1.96 -9.53 -3.96
N ILE A 67 3.18 -9.53 -4.52
CA ILE A 67 4.35 -10.06 -3.81
C ILE A 67 4.67 -9.22 -2.56
N PHE A 68 4.56 -7.89 -2.65
CA PHE A 68 4.84 -6.99 -1.54
C PHE A 68 3.82 -7.12 -0.41
N CYS A 69 2.52 -7.01 -0.71
CA CYS A 69 1.44 -7.03 0.27
C CYS A 69 1.29 -8.39 0.97
N ASN A 70 1.64 -9.49 0.31
CA ASN A 70 1.60 -10.82 0.91
C ASN A 70 2.89 -11.23 1.64
N LYS A 71 3.93 -10.38 1.65
CA LYS A 71 5.07 -10.52 2.57
C LYS A 71 4.71 -9.92 3.92
N GLY A 72 4.92 -10.66 5.01
CA GLY A 72 4.68 -10.16 6.36
C GLY A 72 5.56 -8.94 6.69
N VAL A 73 5.00 -7.96 7.38
CA VAL A 73 5.68 -6.71 7.78
C VAL A 73 5.73 -6.67 9.31
N ALA A 74 6.92 -6.69 9.90
CA ALA A 74 7.10 -6.58 11.35
C ALA A 74 6.21 -7.54 12.19
N ARG A 75 6.02 -8.78 11.72
CA ARG A 75 5.14 -9.84 12.28
C ARG A 75 3.62 -9.59 12.13
N SER A 76 3.22 -8.49 11.53
CA SER A 76 1.84 -8.19 11.16
C SER A 76 1.60 -8.52 9.68
N SER A 77 0.40 -9.00 9.36
CA SER A 77 -0.03 -9.09 7.96
C SER A 77 -0.37 -7.70 7.44
N SER A 78 -0.19 -7.46 6.15
CA SER A 78 -0.64 -6.22 5.51
C SER A 78 -2.14 -6.00 5.70
N ALA A 79 -2.94 -7.07 5.71
CA ALA A 79 -4.37 -7.01 6.03
C ALA A 79 -4.63 -6.41 7.42
N LYS A 80 -3.89 -6.86 8.46
CA LYS A 80 -4.02 -6.33 9.81
C LYS A 80 -3.57 -4.86 9.91
N LEU A 81 -2.50 -4.50 9.21
CA LEU A 81 -2.02 -3.11 9.17
C LEU A 81 -3.03 -2.18 8.51
N LEU A 82 -3.61 -2.59 7.38
CA LEU A 82 -4.66 -1.83 6.68
C LEU A 82 -5.93 -1.73 7.53
N ALA A 83 -6.33 -2.79 8.23
CA ALA A 83 -7.52 -2.77 9.07
C ALA A 83 -7.35 -1.80 10.26
N THR A 84 -6.20 -1.86 10.92
CA THR A 84 -5.83 -0.94 12.01
C THR A 84 -5.76 0.51 11.53
N PHE A 85 -5.30 0.74 10.29
CA PHE A 85 -5.28 2.05 9.65
C PHE A 85 -6.68 2.62 9.42
N CYS A 86 -7.57 1.83 8.81
CA CYS A 86 -8.96 2.23 8.61
C CYS A 86 -9.67 2.54 9.95
N ASP A 87 -9.48 1.71 10.96
CA ASP A 87 -10.02 1.92 12.31
C ASP A 87 -9.60 3.27 12.91
N ASN A 88 -8.32 3.61 12.76
CA ASN A 88 -7.76 4.85 13.31
C ASN A 88 -8.24 6.09 12.56
N ILE A 89 -8.42 5.98 11.24
CA ILE A 89 -8.99 7.07 10.44
C ILE A 89 -10.47 7.27 10.78
N LEU A 90 -11.25 6.20 10.87
CA LEU A 90 -12.70 6.27 11.13
C LEU A 90 -13.04 6.76 12.54
N LYS A 91 -12.27 6.34 13.56
CA LYS A 91 -12.58 6.69 14.97
C LYS A 91 -12.29 8.15 15.32
N ASN A 92 -11.28 8.77 14.71
CA ASN A 92 -10.78 10.09 15.13
C ASN A 92 -10.44 11.06 13.96
N GLY A 93 -10.76 10.72 12.71
CA GLY A 93 -10.20 11.43 11.53
C GLY A 93 -8.69 11.24 11.40
N GLY A 94 -8.15 10.18 12.01
CA GLY A 94 -6.71 9.97 12.23
C GLY A 94 -6.10 10.95 13.24
N SER A 95 -4.77 10.93 13.38
CA SER A 95 -4.04 11.92 14.19
C SER A 95 -4.07 13.35 13.60
N GLU A 96 -4.60 13.51 12.39
CA GLU A 96 -4.49 14.73 11.57
C GLU A 96 -5.80 15.49 11.41
N LYS A 97 -6.93 14.99 11.94
CA LYS A 97 -8.28 15.58 11.75
C LYS A 97 -8.59 15.86 10.28
N LEU A 98 -8.57 14.80 9.46
CA LEU A 98 -8.96 14.87 8.06
C LEU A 98 -10.43 15.29 7.90
N SER A 99 -10.78 15.93 6.78
CA SER A 99 -12.17 16.17 6.41
C SER A 99 -12.83 14.86 5.95
N ASP A 100 -14.16 14.81 5.94
CA ASP A 100 -14.91 13.63 5.52
C ASP A 100 -14.56 13.20 4.08
N GLU A 101 -14.34 14.16 3.19
CA GLU A 101 -13.92 13.89 1.80
C GLU A 101 -12.53 13.27 1.72
N ALA A 102 -11.58 13.77 2.53
CA ALA A 102 -10.22 13.23 2.57
C ALA A 102 -10.17 11.83 3.20
N ILE A 103 -11.08 11.56 4.15
CA ILE A 103 -11.27 10.22 4.72
C ILE A 103 -11.79 9.27 3.63
N GLU A 104 -12.83 9.65 2.91
CA GLU A 104 -13.40 8.85 1.83
C GLU A 104 -12.36 8.53 0.74
N GLU A 105 -11.63 9.54 0.25
CA GLU A 105 -10.57 9.36 -0.74
C GLU A 105 -9.48 8.39 -0.23
N THR A 106 -9.10 8.51 1.05
CA THR A 106 -8.10 7.63 1.64
C THR A 106 -8.60 6.19 1.75
N LEU A 107 -9.86 5.98 2.12
CA LEU A 107 -10.47 4.66 2.22
C LEU A 107 -10.58 3.99 0.85
N GLU A 108 -10.92 4.73 -0.21
CA GLU A 108 -10.91 4.20 -1.58
C GLU A 108 -9.52 3.69 -1.99
N LYS A 109 -8.45 4.40 -1.61
CA LYS A 109 -7.07 3.97 -1.88
C LYS A 109 -6.71 2.69 -1.11
N VAL A 110 -7.17 2.58 0.13
CA VAL A 110 -7.01 1.33 0.91
C VAL A 110 -7.73 0.17 0.24
N VAL A 111 -8.96 0.36 -0.24
CA VAL A 111 -9.72 -0.67 -0.96
C VAL A 111 -8.98 -1.14 -2.22
N LYS A 112 -8.33 -0.24 -2.96
CA LYS A 112 -7.47 -0.62 -4.11
C LYS A 112 -6.29 -1.49 -3.66
N LEU A 113 -5.69 -1.21 -2.51
CA LEU A 113 -4.59 -2.02 -1.99
C LEU A 113 -5.04 -3.41 -1.54
N LEU A 114 -6.27 -3.56 -1.03
CA LEU A 114 -6.84 -4.87 -0.69
C LEU A 114 -6.89 -5.80 -1.90
N ALA A 115 -7.10 -5.27 -3.12
CA ALA A 115 -7.12 -6.09 -4.33
C ALA A 115 -5.80 -6.85 -4.59
N TYR A 116 -4.69 -6.51 -3.93
CA TYR A 116 -3.41 -7.20 -4.01
C TYR A 116 -3.19 -8.25 -2.91
N ILE A 117 -4.06 -8.33 -1.90
CA ILE A 117 -3.92 -9.28 -0.79
C ILE A 117 -4.64 -10.58 -1.15
N SER A 118 -3.91 -11.70 -1.13
CA SER A 118 -4.42 -13.00 -1.56
C SER A 118 -5.48 -13.60 -0.62
N ASN A 119 -5.47 -13.19 0.66
CA ASN A 119 -6.44 -13.61 1.68
C ASN A 119 -7.34 -12.43 2.11
N ASN A 120 -8.11 -11.87 1.19
CA ASN A 120 -9.07 -10.80 1.51
C ASN A 120 -10.21 -11.23 2.45
N ASP A 121 -10.48 -12.54 2.57
CA ASP A 121 -11.48 -13.06 3.52
C ASP A 121 -11.11 -12.77 4.99
N LEU A 122 -9.80 -12.70 5.30
CA LEU A 122 -9.33 -12.30 6.63
C LEU A 122 -9.61 -10.81 6.92
N PHE A 123 -9.71 -9.97 5.87
CA PHE A 123 -10.03 -8.56 6.06
C PHE A 123 -11.49 -8.38 6.49
N ALA A 124 -12.41 -9.11 5.85
CA ALA A 124 -13.82 -9.13 6.25
C ALA A 124 -14.01 -9.64 7.68
N GLU A 125 -13.15 -10.54 8.16
CA GLU A 125 -13.17 -11.06 9.53
C GLU A 125 -12.78 -10.00 10.58
N PHE A 126 -11.94 -9.01 10.23
CA PHE A 126 -11.60 -7.91 11.14
C PHE A 126 -12.73 -6.87 11.31
N TYR A 127 -13.78 -6.91 10.47
CA TYR A 127 -14.91 -5.97 10.49
C TYR A 127 -16.26 -6.61 10.82
N ARG A 128 -16.27 -7.89 11.23
CA ARG A 128 -17.45 -8.54 11.80
C ARG A 128 -17.64 -8.12 13.26
#